data_AF-A0AA97BD26-F1
#
_entry.id   AF-A0AA97BD26-F1
#
_cell.length_a   1.000
_cell.length_b   1.000
_cell.length_c   1.000
_cell.angle_alpha   90.00
_cell.angle_beta   90.00
_cell.angle_gamma   90.00
#
_symmetry.space_group_name_H-M   'P 1'
#
loop_
_entity.id
_entity.type
_entity.pdbx_description
1 polymer ?
#
loop_
_entity_poly.entity_id
_entity_poly.type
_entity_poly.pdbx_seq_one_letter_code
_entity_poly.pdbx_strand_id
1 'polypeptide(L)'
;MRQTSASNRVAALLCAFLVLALSEMIYLDGQGLGFPDGFLTELDRAKKLLGQIFLWVSVPVALWLGWLGWVAARQPIGPPLRSTILGYGAFLLILLGIYGYLRQTLDAGGGG
;
A
#
# COMPACT_ATOMS: atom_id res chain seq x y z
N MET A 1 4.79 -30.45 11.44
CA MET A 1 4.81 -29.58 10.23
C MET A 1 3.45 -29.01 9.79
N ARG A 2 2.29 -29.41 10.35
CA ARG A 2 0.98 -28.83 9.98
C ARG A 2 0.66 -27.44 10.59
N GLN A 3 1.20 -27.12 11.77
CA GLN A 3 0.95 -25.83 12.45
C GLN A 3 1.48 -24.61 11.67
N THR A 4 2.63 -24.73 10.99
CA THR A 4 3.20 -23.64 10.20
C THR A 4 2.37 -23.30 8.97
N SER A 5 1.71 -24.29 8.35
CA SER A 5 0.81 -24.07 7.20
C SER A 5 -0.45 -23.30 7.62
N ALA A 6 -1.05 -23.64 8.76
CA ALA A 6 -2.22 -22.91 9.29
C ALA A 6 -1.88 -21.47 9.69
N SER A 7 -0.75 -21.26 10.37
CA SER A 7 -0.29 -19.91 10.75
C SER A 7 0.00 -19.03 9.54
N ASN A 8 0.67 -19.57 8.52
CA ASN A 8 0.99 -18.81 7.30
C ASN A 8 -0.26 -18.47 6.49
N ARG A 9 -1.27 -19.36 6.48
CA ARG A 9 -2.57 -19.11 5.86
C ARG A 9 -3.28 -17.93 6.52
N VAL A 10 -3.37 -17.93 7.84
CA VAL A 10 -4.02 -16.85 8.60
C VAL A 10 -3.27 -15.54 8.38
N ALA A 11 -1.93 -15.56 8.43
CA ALA A 11 -1.12 -14.38 8.15
C ALA A 11 -1.37 -13.81 6.76
N ALA A 12 -1.38 -14.65 5.72
CA ALA A 12 -1.63 -14.20 4.34
C ALA A 12 -3.01 -13.54 4.18
N LEU A 13 -4.05 -14.13 4.76
CA LEU A 13 -5.41 -13.56 4.72
C LEU A 13 -5.50 -12.25 5.51
N LEU A 14 -4.93 -12.18 6.71
CA LEU A 14 -4.91 -10.95 7.50
C LEU A 14 -4.16 -9.83 6.78
N CYS A 15 -3.02 -10.12 6.15
CA CYS A 15 -2.31 -9.15 5.33
C CYS A 15 -3.15 -8.70 4.13
N ALA A 16 -3.85 -9.60 3.45
CA ALA A 16 -4.73 -9.24 2.34
C ALA A 16 -5.84 -8.27 2.79
N PHE A 17 -6.53 -8.57 3.90
CA PHE A 17 -7.56 -7.70 4.46
C PHE A 17 -7.01 -6.34 4.89
N LEU A 18 -5.84 -6.31 5.54
CA LEU A 18 -5.20 -5.07 5.95
C LEU A 18 -4.88 -4.18 4.74
N VAL A 19 -4.29 -4.76 3.68
CA VAL A 19 -3.94 -4.02 2.47
C VAL A 19 -5.19 -3.50 1.76
N LEU A 20 -6.29 -4.28 1.73
CA LEU A 20 -7.57 -3.79 1.18
C LEU A 20 -8.16 -2.65 2.00
N ALA A 21 -8.17 -2.76 3.34
CA ALA A 21 -8.68 -1.70 4.21
C ALA A 21 -7.88 -0.40 4.05
N LEU A 22 -6.55 -0.49 3.96
CA LEU A 22 -5.69 0.66 3.67
C LEU A 22 -5.96 1.23 2.26
N SER A 23 -6.17 0.37 1.27
CA SER A 23 -6.54 0.80 -0.09
C SER A 23 -7.87 1.54 -0.10
N GLU A 24 -8.89 1.03 0.59
CA GLU A 24 -10.18 1.70 0.73
C GLU A 24 -10.04 3.06 1.41
N MET A 25 -9.27 3.15 2.49
CA MET A 25 -9.03 4.43 3.19
C MET A 25 -8.38 5.47 2.28
N ILE A 26 -7.36 5.08 1.51
CA ILE A 26 -6.67 5.97 0.56
C ILE A 26 -7.58 6.34 -0.62
N TYR A 27 -8.42 5.41 -1.09
CA TYR A 27 -9.39 5.68 -2.14
C TYR A 27 -10.42 6.73 -1.70
N LEU A 28 -10.94 6.61 -0.48
CA LEU A 28 -11.88 7.58 0.10
C LEU A 28 -11.20 8.95 0.34
N ASP A 29 -9.97 8.99 0.85
CA ASP A 29 -9.20 10.24 1.02
C ASP A 29 -8.95 10.93 -0.33
N GLY A 30 -8.67 10.14 -1.39
CA GLY A 30 -8.48 10.65 -2.75
C GLY A 30 -9.74 11.26 -3.37
N GLN A 31 -10.93 10.82 -2.97
CA GLN A 31 -12.21 11.41 -3.39
C GLN A 31 -12.61 12.65 -2.60
N GLY A 32 -12.11 12.80 -1.36
CA GLY A 32 -12.48 13.88 -0.45
C GLY A 32 -11.74 15.21 -0.63
N LEU A 33 -10.68 15.26 -1.45
CA LEU A 33 -9.82 16.43 -1.59
C LEU A 33 -10.14 17.23 -2.85
N GLY A 34 -11.08 18.18 -2.72
CA GLY A 34 -11.33 19.23 -3.70
C GLY A 34 -11.24 20.59 -3.04
N PHE A 35 -10.02 21.13 -2.89
CA PHE A 35 -9.83 22.53 -2.49
C PHE A 35 -9.31 23.37 -3.68
N PRO A 36 -9.76 24.63 -3.83
CA PRO A 36 -9.65 25.39 -5.08
C PRO A 36 -8.48 26.41 -5.10
N ASP A 37 -7.38 26.15 -4.39
CA ASP A 37 -6.28 27.12 -4.26
C ASP A 37 -4.97 26.64 -4.93
N GLY A 38 -4.44 27.46 -5.84
CA GLY A 38 -3.42 27.13 -6.84
C GLY A 38 -1.98 26.83 -6.37
N PHE A 39 -1.68 26.91 -5.08
CA PHE A 39 -0.39 26.44 -4.49
C PHE A 39 -0.55 25.09 -3.77
N LEU A 40 -1.72 24.85 -3.16
CA LEU A 40 -2.11 23.54 -2.64
C LEU A 40 -2.26 22.51 -3.77
N THR A 41 -2.50 22.95 -5.01
CA THR A 41 -2.69 22.07 -6.17
C THR A 41 -1.47 21.24 -6.57
N GLU A 42 -0.23 21.69 -6.39
CA GLU A 42 0.93 20.87 -6.82
C GLU A 42 1.21 19.73 -5.85
N LEU A 43 1.21 20.03 -4.55
CA LEU A 43 1.35 19.01 -3.51
C LEU A 43 0.14 18.07 -3.48
N ASP A 44 -1.08 18.60 -3.64
CA ASP A 44 -2.30 17.78 -3.69
C ASP A 44 -2.36 16.90 -4.95
N ARG A 45 -1.93 17.41 -6.11
CA ARG A 45 -1.79 16.62 -7.34
C ARG A 45 -0.75 15.50 -7.17
N ALA A 46 0.38 15.81 -6.55
CA ALA A 46 1.42 14.81 -6.27
C ALA A 46 0.93 13.76 -5.26
N LYS A 47 0.18 14.16 -4.22
CA LYS A 47 -0.46 13.26 -3.25
C LYS A 47 -1.48 12.34 -3.93
N LYS A 48 -2.33 12.87 -4.80
CA LYS A 48 -3.31 12.07 -5.58
C LYS A 48 -2.62 11.05 -6.48
N LEU A 49 -1.54 11.45 -7.16
CA LEU A 49 -0.77 10.56 -8.02
C LEU A 49 -0.09 9.44 -7.22
N LEU A 50 0.51 9.77 -6.06
CA LEU A 50 1.05 8.77 -5.13
C LEU A 50 -0.02 7.82 -4.60
N GLY A 51 -1.19 8.35 -4.22
CA GLY A 51 -2.34 7.56 -3.81
C GLY A 51 -2.82 6.61 -4.91
N GLN A 52 -2.84 7.07 -6.16
CA GLN A 52 -3.22 6.24 -7.30
C GLN A 52 -2.19 5.13 -7.57
N ILE A 53 -0.88 5.42 -7.52
CA ILE A 53 0.18 4.40 -7.61
C ILE A 53 0.03 3.39 -6.48
N PHE A 54 -0.21 3.86 -5.26
CA PHE A 54 -0.44 3.01 -4.11
C PHE A 54 -1.61 2.06 -4.35
N LEU A 55 -2.74 2.53 -4.86
CA LEU A 55 -3.91 1.69 -5.17
C LEU A 55 -3.61 0.65 -6.26
N TRP A 56 -2.97 1.08 -7.36
CA TRP A 56 -2.62 0.20 -8.48
C TRP A 56 -1.70 -0.95 -8.08
N VAL A 57 -0.85 -0.76 -7.07
CA VAL A 57 0.03 -1.81 -6.55
C VAL A 57 -0.63 -2.61 -5.42
N SER A 58 -1.32 -1.92 -4.49
CA SER A 58 -1.86 -2.53 -3.28
C SER A 58 -3.04 -3.45 -3.55
N VAL A 59 -3.93 -3.11 -4.49
CA VAL A 59 -5.08 -3.96 -4.82
C VAL A 59 -4.63 -5.31 -5.42
N PRO A 60 -3.75 -5.36 -6.44
CA PRO A 60 -3.21 -6.62 -6.93
C PRO A 60 -2.44 -7.41 -5.87
N VAL A 61 -1.65 -6.74 -5.02
CA VAL A 61 -0.92 -7.40 -3.93
C VAL A 61 -1.87 -8.04 -2.92
N ALA A 62 -2.97 -7.36 -2.56
CA ALA A 62 -3.97 -7.93 -1.68
C ALA A 62 -4.67 -9.15 -2.29
N LEU A 63 -5.02 -9.09 -3.57
CA LEU A 63 -5.59 -10.24 -4.29
C LEU A 63 -4.60 -11.43 -4.33
N TRP A 64 -3.32 -11.15 -4.58
CA TRP A 64 -2.26 -12.14 -4.55
C TRP A 64 -2.08 -12.79 -3.17
N LEU A 65 -2.11 -12.00 -2.09
CA LEU A 65 -2.04 -12.50 -0.71
C LEU A 65 -3.27 -13.34 -0.36
N GLY A 66 -4.47 -12.93 -0.82
CA GLY A 66 -5.69 -13.71 -0.67
C GLY A 66 -5.60 -15.06 -1.39
N TRP A 67 -5.08 -15.06 -2.62
CA TRP A 67 -4.80 -16.29 -3.37
C TRP A 67 -3.79 -17.19 -2.67
N LEU A 68 -2.69 -16.64 -2.14
CA LEU A 68 -1.73 -17.40 -1.33
C LEU A 68 -2.39 -18.02 -0.10
N GLY A 69 -3.26 -17.28 0.59
CA GLY A 69 -4.05 -17.80 1.71
C GLY A 69 -4.97 -18.97 1.33
N TRP A 70 -5.53 -18.95 0.11
CA TRP A 70 -6.30 -20.08 -0.43
C TRP A 70 -5.41 -21.30 -0.72
N VAL A 71 -4.28 -21.09 -1.40
CA VAL A 71 -3.33 -22.14 -1.79
C VAL A 71 -2.62 -22.75 -0.58
N ALA A 72 -2.47 -22.01 0.53
CA ALA A 72 -1.86 -22.46 1.78
C ALA A 72 -2.52 -23.70 2.39
N ALA A 73 -3.78 -23.99 2.04
CA ALA A 73 -4.48 -25.21 2.44
C ALA A 73 -3.94 -26.47 1.75
N ARG A 74 -3.25 -26.32 0.61
CA ARG A 74 -2.76 -27.43 -0.22
C ARG A 74 -1.23 -27.50 -0.27
N GLN A 75 -0.54 -26.37 -0.12
CA GLN A 75 0.92 -26.28 -0.28
C GLN A 75 1.56 -25.30 0.70
N PRO A 76 2.86 -25.48 1.05
CA PRO A 76 3.58 -24.54 1.88
C PRO A 76 3.86 -23.22 1.13
N ILE A 77 3.39 -22.10 1.68
CA ILE A 77 3.50 -20.76 1.08
C ILE A 77 4.54 -19.84 1.76
N GLY A 78 5.37 -20.37 2.66
CA GLY A 78 6.30 -19.55 3.47
C GLY A 78 7.23 -18.66 2.63
N PRO A 79 7.98 -19.20 1.67
CA PRO A 79 8.87 -18.41 0.81
C PRO A 79 8.15 -17.33 -0.02
N PRO A 80 7.06 -17.62 -0.77
CA PRO A 80 6.37 -16.59 -1.54
C PRO A 80 5.72 -15.54 -0.64
N LEU A 81 5.13 -15.92 0.50
CA LEU A 81 4.55 -14.97 1.45
C LEU A 81 5.59 -13.99 1.98
N ARG A 82 6.77 -14.49 2.39
CA ARG A 82 7.85 -13.65 2.90
C ARG A 82 8.39 -12.69 1.82
N SER A 83 8.56 -13.19 0.59
CA SER A 83 9.00 -12.36 -0.54
C SER A 83 7.99 -11.24 -0.83
N THR A 84 6.70 -11.55 -0.86
CA THR A 84 5.64 -10.55 -1.05
C THR A 84 5.64 -9.50 0.06
N ILE A 85 5.76 -9.91 1.34
CA ILE A 85 5.79 -8.97 2.47
C ILE A 85 7.02 -8.05 2.39
N LEU A 86 8.21 -8.60 2.12
CA LEU A 86 9.43 -7.80 2.01
C LEU A 86 9.39 -6.84 0.82
N GLY A 87 8.96 -7.33 -0.34
CA GLY A 87 8.82 -6.51 -1.55
C GLY A 87 7.80 -5.39 -1.38
N TYR A 88 6.65 -5.70 -0.78
CA TYR A 88 5.62 -4.71 -0.51
C TYR A 88 6.07 -3.70 0.57
N GLY A 89 6.76 -4.15 1.61
CA GLY A 89 7.37 -3.28 2.62
C GLY A 89 8.39 -2.30 2.01
N ALA A 90 9.25 -2.77 1.11
CA ALA A 90 10.19 -1.92 0.39
C ALA A 90 9.48 -0.88 -0.49
N PHE A 91 8.41 -1.29 -1.19
CA PHE A 91 7.55 -0.38 -1.94
C PHE A 91 6.96 0.73 -1.06
N LEU A 92 6.42 0.39 0.11
CA LEU A 92 5.88 1.38 1.05
C LEU A 92 6.94 2.37 1.54
N LEU A 93 8.15 1.89 1.82
CA LEU A 93 9.26 2.76 2.24
C LEU A 93 9.67 3.73 1.13
N ILE A 94 9.72 3.28 -0.12
CA ILE A 94 9.99 4.14 -1.28
C ILE A 94 8.89 5.20 -1.40
N LEU A 95 7.62 4.79 -1.31
CA LEU A 95 6.48 5.69 -1.46
C LEU A 95 6.43 6.74 -0.33
N LEU A 96 6.76 6.33 0.90
CA LEU A 96 6.90 7.21 2.05
C LEU A 96 8.08 8.19 1.89
N GLY A 97 9.21 7.72 1.35
CA GLY A 97 10.37 8.55 1.04
C GLY A 97 10.06 9.62 0.00
N ILE A 98 9.36 9.25 -1.08
CA ILE A 98 8.92 10.19 -2.11
C ILE A 98 7.93 11.20 -1.51
N TYR A 99 6.95 10.75 -0.71
CA TYR A 99 6.01 11.64 -0.04
C TYR A 99 6.71 12.63 0.89
N GLY A 100 7.65 12.15 1.71
CA GLY A 100 8.44 13.00 2.62
C GLY A 100 9.29 14.02 1.86
N TYR A 101 9.91 13.60 0.75
CA TYR A 101 10.68 14.50 -0.12
C TYR A 101 9.79 15.59 -0.73
N LEU A 102 8.66 15.22 -1.34
CA LEU A 102 7.70 16.16 -1.93
C LEU A 102 7.18 17.15 -0.89
N ARG A 103 6.89 16.68 0.31
CA ARG A 103 6.46 17.53 1.41
C ARG A 103 7.56 18.52 1.80
N GLN A 104 8.80 18.07 1.95
CA GLN A 104 9.93 18.96 2.30
C GLN A 104 10.24 19.99 1.22
N THR A 105 10.16 19.61 -0.06
CA THR A 105 10.52 20.52 -1.16
C THR A 105 9.40 21.48 -1.54
N LEU A 106 8.14 21.04 -1.48
CA LEU A 106 6.98 21.85 -1.84
C LEU A 106 6.43 22.68 -0.67
N ASP A 107 6.53 22.21 0.59
CA ASP A 107 6.18 23.05 1.75
C ASP A 107 7.22 24.16 1.98
N ALA A 108 8.51 23.92 1.67
CA ALA A 108 9.57 24.92 1.83
C ALA A 108 9.58 26.01 0.73
N GLY A 109 8.89 25.81 -0.39
CA GLY A 109 8.80 26.77 -1.49
C GLY A 109 7.72 27.85 -1.33
N GLY A 110 6.87 27.76 -0.29
CA GLY A 110 5.75 28.68 -0.04
C GLY A 110 6.04 29.84 0.91
N GLY A 111 7.31 30.13 1.21
CA GLY A 111 7.71 31.19 2.14
C GLY A 111 9.00 31.87 1.71
N GLY A 112 8.88 32.87 0.85
CA GLY A 112 9.92 33.80 0.42
C GLY A 112 9.30 34.95 -0.35
#